data_AF-A0A7V2MG69-F1
#
_entry.id   AF-A0A7V2MG69-F1
#
_cell.length_a   1.000
_cell.length_b   1.000
_cell.length_c   1.000
_cell.angle_alpha   90.00
_cell.angle_beta   90.00
_cell.angle_gamma   90.00
#
_symmetry.space_group_name_H-M   'P 1'
#
loop_
_entity.id
_entity.type
_entity.pdbx_description
1 polymer ?
#
loop_
_entity_poly.entity_id
_entity_poly.type
_entity_poly.pdbx_seq_one_letter_code
_entity_poly.pdbx_strand_id
1 'polypeptide(L)'
;MSEIDRKVTVAVELTANWAPLESRLAPEFCAEFMWMYRENGVEHYKHIVTRRYLRLDQGGRCLASMDDGLKEVPFEQEWRRVSGRAGGGEHNGAGN
;
A
#
# COMPACT_ATOMS: atom_id res chain seq x y z
N MET A 1 -28.04 -19.29 -24.89
CA MET A 1 -26.67 -19.83 -24.76
C MET A 1 -25.82 -19.18 -25.85
N SER A 2 -24.76 -18.43 -25.61
CA SER A 2 -23.79 -18.53 -24.51
C SER A 2 -23.14 -17.18 -24.22
N GLU A 3 -22.90 -16.91 -22.94
CA GLU A 3 -22.18 -15.75 -22.41
C GLU A 3 -20.78 -15.60 -23.03
N ILE A 4 -20.45 -14.37 -23.43
CA ILE A 4 -19.08 -13.95 -23.73
C ILE A 4 -18.38 -13.82 -22.36
N ASP A 5 -17.72 -14.89 -21.93
CA ASP A 5 -16.77 -14.91 -20.82
C ASP A 5 -15.59 -14.00 -21.19
N ARG A 6 -15.73 -12.70 -20.87
CA ARG A 6 -14.64 -11.72 -20.96
C ARG A 6 -13.59 -12.12 -19.93
N LYS A 7 -12.68 -13.01 -20.31
CA LYS A 7 -11.38 -13.14 -19.65
C LYS A 7 -10.62 -11.84 -19.87
N VAL A 8 -10.84 -10.89 -18.97
CA VAL A 8 -9.92 -9.77 -18.76
C VAL A 8 -8.62 -10.40 -18.28
N THR A 9 -7.71 -10.66 -19.22
CA THR A 9 -6.32 -10.95 -18.87
C THR A 9 -5.76 -9.65 -18.29
N VAL A 10 -5.82 -9.52 -16.97
CA VAL A 10 -5.11 -8.47 -16.24
C VAL A 10 -3.62 -8.72 -16.51
N ALA A 11 -3.04 -7.94 -17.41
CA ALA A 11 -1.62 -7.95 -17.64
C ALA A 11 -0.94 -7.51 -16.35
N VAL A 12 -0.28 -8.45 -15.66
CA VAL A 12 0.60 -8.13 -14.54
C VAL A 12 1.82 -7.43 -15.16
N GLU A 13 1.83 -6.10 -15.14
CA GLU A 13 3.04 -5.34 -15.44
C GLU A 13 4.12 -5.76 -14.45
N LEU A 14 5.24 -6.28 -14.96
CA LEU A 14 6.38 -6.76 -14.17
C LEU A 14 7.43 -5.66 -13.89
N THR A 15 7.23 -4.46 -14.44
CA THR A 15 8.13 -3.34 -14.23
C THR A 15 7.71 -2.57 -12.99
N ALA A 16 8.63 -2.43 -12.04
CA ALA A 16 8.35 -1.72 -10.81
C ALA A 16 8.11 -0.23 -11.06
N ASN A 17 6.91 0.23 -10.73
CA ASN A 17 6.55 1.64 -10.80
C ASN A 17 6.67 2.25 -9.39
N TRP A 18 7.75 3.00 -9.17
CA TRP A 18 8.03 3.65 -7.88
C TRP A 18 7.49 5.07 -7.78
N ALA A 19 7.08 5.68 -8.90
CA ALA A 19 6.68 7.08 -8.95
C ALA A 19 5.53 7.46 -7.97
N PRO A 20 4.48 6.63 -7.76
CA PRO A 20 3.44 6.94 -6.79
C PRO A 20 3.96 6.98 -5.34
N LEU A 21 4.93 6.12 -5.01
CA LEU A 21 5.53 6.07 -3.68
C LEU A 21 6.49 7.24 -3.46
N GLU A 22 7.35 7.53 -4.43
CA GLU A 22 8.32 8.63 -4.40
C GLU A 22 7.65 10.01 -4.37
N SER A 23 6.43 10.13 -4.91
CA SER A 23 5.61 11.34 -4.79
C SER A 23 5.12 11.60 -3.36
N ARG A 24 5.04 10.55 -2.52
CA ARG A 24 4.50 10.63 -1.16
C ARG A 24 5.57 10.59 -0.07
N LEU A 25 6.71 9.97 -0.34
CA LEU A 25 7.75 9.70 0.65
C LEU A 25 9.11 10.21 0.17
N ALA A 26 9.91 10.64 1.14
CA ALA A 26 11.33 10.84 0.89
C ALA A 26 12.02 9.51 0.51
N PRO A 27 13.10 9.55 -0.29
CA PRO A 27 13.78 8.34 -0.78
C PRO A 27 14.19 7.35 0.32
N GLU A 28 14.56 7.86 1.50
CA GLU A 28 14.92 7.04 2.67
C GLU A 28 13.78 6.12 3.13
N PHE A 29 12.53 6.58 3.06
CA PHE A 29 11.37 5.79 3.43
C PHE A 29 10.88 4.90 2.29
N CYS A 30 11.10 5.30 1.03
CA CYS A 30 10.83 4.43 -0.13
C CYS A 30 11.66 3.14 -0.08
N ALA A 31 12.92 3.24 0.36
CA ALA A 31 13.84 2.10 0.48
C ALA A 31 13.39 1.03 1.50
N GLU A 32 12.43 1.34 2.38
CA GLU A 32 11.83 0.36 3.31
C GLU A 32 10.77 -0.53 2.65
N PHE A 33 10.44 -0.26 1.38
CA PHE A 33 9.44 -0.98 0.62
C PHE A 33 10.06 -1.77 -0.52
N MET A 34 9.34 -2.81 -0.92
CA MET A 34 9.59 -3.62 -2.10
C MET A 34 8.35 -3.58 -2.97
N TRP A 35 8.47 -3.10 -4.20
CA TRP A 35 7.40 -3.23 -5.18
C TRP A 35 7.14 -4.71 -5.48
N MET A 36 5.88 -5.11 -5.53
CA MET A 36 5.49 -6.51 -5.72
C MET A 36 4.82 -6.74 -7.07
N TYR A 37 3.76 -6.01 -7.37
CA TYR A 37 3.00 -6.12 -8.61
C TYR A 37 2.09 -4.91 -8.77
N ARG A 38 1.52 -4.79 -9.97
CA ARG A 38 0.44 -3.87 -10.29
C ARG A 38 -0.82 -4.64 -10.62
N GLU A 39 -1.95 -4.23 -10.08
CA GLU A 39 -3.27 -4.82 -10.33
C GLU A 39 -4.33 -3.73 -10.42
N ASN A 40 -5.15 -3.73 -11.48
CA ASN A 40 -6.26 -2.77 -11.67
C ASN A 40 -5.83 -1.30 -11.52
N GLY A 41 -4.61 -0.95 -11.96
CA GLY A 41 -4.06 0.40 -11.85
C GLY A 41 -3.53 0.77 -10.46
N VAL A 42 -3.51 -0.18 -9.52
CA VAL A 42 -2.99 -0.02 -8.16
C VAL A 42 -1.62 -0.69 -8.06
N GLU A 43 -0.64 0.04 -7.55
CA GLU A 43 0.69 -0.45 -7.22
C GLU A 43 0.68 -1.05 -5.82
N HIS A 44 1.26 -2.23 -5.66
CA HIS A 44 1.34 -2.94 -4.39
C HIS A 44 2.79 -2.95 -3.88
N TYR A 45 3.06 -2.20 -2.81
CA TYR A 45 4.35 -2.13 -2.15
C TYR A 45 4.31 -2.90 -0.83
N LYS A 46 5.23 -3.83 -0.64
CA LYS A 46 5.37 -4.57 0.61
C LYS A 46 6.47 -3.94 1.45
N HIS A 47 6.13 -3.52 2.67
CA HIS A 47 7.13 -3.09 3.63
C HIS A 47 8.04 -4.27 4.00
N ILE A 48 9.36 -4.07 3.92
CA ILE A 48 10.35 -5.15 3.99
C ILE A 48 10.28 -5.87 5.35
N VAL A 49 10.16 -5.10 6.44
CA VAL A 49 10.21 -5.60 7.83
C VAL A 49 8.87 -6.17 8.28
N THR A 50 7.82 -5.35 8.27
CA THR A 50 6.49 -5.74 8.78
C THR A 50 5.72 -6.65 7.83
N ARG A 51 6.18 -6.78 6.57
CA ARG A 51 5.53 -7.56 5.50
C ARG A 51 4.12 -7.09 5.15
N ARG A 52 3.73 -5.89 5.58
CA ARG A 52 2.43 -5.27 5.30
C ARG A 52 2.44 -4.57 3.95
N TYR A 53 1.29 -4.52 3.29
CA TYR A 53 1.13 -3.90 1.99
C TYR A 53 0.63 -2.48 2.10
N LEU A 54 1.33 -1.56 1.44
CA LEU A 54 0.88 -0.23 1.09
C LEU A 54 0.44 -0.25 -0.37
N ARG A 55 -0.75 0.25 -0.67
CA ARG A 55 -1.31 0.24 -2.03
C ARG A 55 -1.57 1.65 -2.48
N LEU A 56 -1.05 2.01 -3.65
CA LEU A 56 -1.20 3.35 -4.21
C LEU A 56 -1.76 3.28 -5.63
N ASP A 57 -2.74 4.13 -5.93
CA ASP A 57 -3.13 4.43 -7.30
C ASP A 57 -2.07 5.32 -8.00
N GLN A 58 -2.15 5.48 -9.32
CA GLN A 58 -1.24 6.34 -10.09
C GLN A 58 -1.23 7.80 -9.62
N GLY A 59 -2.33 8.30 -9.05
CA GLY A 59 -2.38 9.62 -8.41
C GLY A 59 -1.77 9.68 -7.00
N GLY A 60 -1.17 8.59 -6.53
CA GLY A 60 -0.62 8.48 -5.17
C GLY A 60 -1.70 8.37 -4.09
N ARG A 61 -2.96 8.05 -4.44
CA ARG A 61 -4.03 7.85 -3.45
C ARG A 61 -3.87 6.49 -2.78
N CYS A 62 -3.98 6.47 -1.46
CA CYS A 62 -3.73 5.26 -0.67
C CYS A 62 -4.99 4.42 -0.51
N LEU A 63 -4.86 3.12 -0.74
CA LEU A 63 -5.97 2.17 -0.71
C LEU A 63 -5.74 1.08 0.34
N ALA A 64 -6.71 0.84 1.19
CA ALA A 64 -6.72 -0.30 2.12
C ALA A 64 -7.72 -1.36 1.67
N SER A 65 -7.37 -2.63 1.87
CA SER A 65 -8.32 -3.73 1.73
C SER A 65 -9.20 -3.75 2.97
N MET A 66 -10.48 -3.51 2.76
CA MET A 66 -11.57 -3.65 3.72
C MET A 66 -12.47 -4.81 3.27
N ASP A 67 -13.41 -5.22 4.12
CA ASP A 67 -14.35 -6.32 3.82
C ASP A 67 -15.14 -6.12 2.51
N ASP A 68 -15.38 -4.86 2.15
CA ASP A 68 -16.15 -4.44 0.98
C ASP A 68 -15.26 -4.06 -0.23
N GLY A 69 -13.97 -4.45 -0.20
CA GLY A 69 -13.00 -4.18 -1.27
C GLY A 69 -11.99 -3.09 -0.92
N LEU A 70 -11.41 -2.46 -1.95
CA LEU A 70 -10.41 -1.39 -1.77
C LEU A 70 -11.09 -0.06 -1.47
N LYS A 71 -10.76 0.55 -0.33
CA LYS A 71 -11.23 1.88 0.06
C LYS A 71 -10.07 2.85 0.18
N GLU A 72 -10.31 4.09 -0.23
CA GLU A 72 -9.36 5.17 -0.02
C GLU A 72 -9.20 5.45 1.49
N VAL A 73 -7.95 5.55 1.92
CA VAL A 73 -7.57 5.85 3.30
C VAL A 73 -6.52 6.96 3.34
N PRO A 74 -6.42 7.70 4.45
CA PRO A 74 -5.36 8.68 4.63
C PRO A 74 -3.98 8.04 4.54
N PHE A 75 -3.16 8.53 3.60
CA PHE A 75 -1.83 7.97 3.33
C PHE A 75 -0.97 7.87 4.59
N GLU A 76 -0.85 8.94 5.37
CA GLU A 76 0.05 8.97 6.53
C GLU A 76 -0.34 7.95 7.61
N GLN A 77 -1.65 7.77 7.82
CA GLN A 77 -2.16 6.79 8.79
C GLN A 77 -1.82 5.37 8.34
N GLU A 78 -2.07 5.07 7.07
CA GLU A 78 -1.78 3.75 6.51
C GLU A 78 -0.28 3.49 6.43
N TRP A 79 0.52 4.48 6.01
CA TRP A 79 1.98 4.40 6.01
C TRP A 79 2.55 4.10 7.41
N ARG A 80 2.05 4.78 8.46
CA ARG A 80 2.45 4.49 9.85
C ARG A 80 2.06 3.07 10.27
N ARG A 81 0.84 2.62 9.90
CA ARG A 81 0.36 1.26 10.18
C ARG A 81 1.21 0.21 9.48
N VAL A 82 1.50 0.37 8.19
CA VAL A 82 2.28 -0.61 7.42
C VAL A 82 3.73 -0.62 7.86
N SER A 83 4.33 0.52 8.21
CA SER A 83 5.73 0.57 8.65
C SER A 83 5.96 0.16 10.10
N GLY A 84 4.88 -0.03 10.88
CA GLY A 84 5.00 -0.34 12.31
C GLY A 84 5.32 0.89 13.16
N ARG A 85 5.24 2.09 12.59
CA ARG A 85 5.35 3.38 13.29
C ARG A 85 4.07 3.75 14.05
N ALA A 86 3.05 2.90 14.01
CA ALA A 86 1.89 2.98 14.89
C ALA A 86 2.30 2.57 16.32
N GLY A 87 2.81 3.51 17.11
CA GLY A 87 3.17 3.25 18.52
C GLY A 87 4.08 4.27 19.19
N GLY A 88 3.96 5.57 18.85
CA GLY A 88 4.68 6.66 19.51
C GLY A 88 3.76 7.53 20.37
N GLY A 89 3.20 6.92 21.41
CA GLY A 89 2.33 7.52 22.44
C GLY A 89 1.56 6.35 23.07
N GLU A 90 1.87 5.82 24.25
CA GLU A 90 2.49 6.40 25.44
C GLU A 90 3.44 5.37 26.09
N HIS A 91 4.51 5.86 26.71
CA HIS A 91 5.29 5.11 27.70
C HIS A 91 5.11 5.83 29.05
N ASN A 92 4.63 5.08 30.06
CA ASN A 92 4.80 5.26 31.51
C ASN A 92 3.81 6.08 32.35
N GLY A 93 3.26 5.40 33.35
CA GLY A 93 2.66 5.98 34.55
C GLY A 93 2.15 4.92 35.53
N ALA A 94 3.02 4.03 36.01
CA ALA A 94 2.79 3.38 37.30
C ALA A 94 2.93 4.43 38.42
N GLY A 95 2.01 4.43 39.39
CA GLY A 95 2.18 5.10 40.69
C GLY A 95 1.19 6.21 40.98
N ASN A 96 0.11 5.88 41.70
CA ASN A 96 -0.06 6.28 43.11
C ASN A 96 -1.00 5.29 43.80
#